data_AF-A0A812WX62-F1
#
_entry.id   AF-A0A812WX62-F1
#
_cell.length_a   1.000
_cell.length_b   1.000
_cell.length_c   1.000
_cell.angle_alpha   90.00
_cell.angle_beta   90.00
_cell.angle_gamma   90.00
#
_symmetry.space_group_name_H-M   'P 1'
#
loop_
_entity.id
_entity.type
_entity.pdbx_description
1 polymer ?
#
loop_
_entity_poly.entity_id
_entity_poly.type
_entity_poly.pdbx_seq_one_letter_code
_entity_poly.pdbx_strand_id
1 'polypeptide(L)'
;MDDWNPMSQVTKEKEQLITDVLLSMRIEAKEISERNLLLVPAIVDVSSKMLLEFPPNIRDAKLMRQKAVALPVSSDGQAAAWGSLLAAEFEEADEQDIGQQVRDMGLALVVRSDGSIVRRGVGRPQWKVVFDETDD
;
A
#
# COMPACT_ATOMS: atom_id res chain seq x y z
N MET A 1 -8.81 34.67 5.84
CA MET A 1 -9.54 33.73 4.96
C MET A 1 -8.44 33.01 4.22
N ASP A 2 -7.87 32.02 4.89
CA ASP A 2 -6.72 31.27 4.39
C ASP A 2 -7.25 30.15 3.50
N ASP A 3 -7.18 30.37 2.19
CA ASP A 3 -7.25 29.28 1.22
C ASP A 3 -5.93 28.49 1.30
N TRP A 4 -5.79 27.73 2.37
CA TRP A 4 -4.77 26.68 2.47
C TRP A 4 -5.21 25.53 1.57
N ASN A 5 -4.47 25.31 0.48
CA ASN A 5 -4.62 24.16 -0.40
C ASN A 5 -3.64 23.06 0.08
N PRO A 6 -4.07 22.03 0.82
CA PRO A 6 -3.22 20.93 1.23
C PRO A 6 -3.02 19.99 0.04
N MET A 7 -2.22 20.40 -0.95
CA MET A 7 -1.76 19.46 -1.97
C MET A 7 -0.87 18.40 -1.30
N SER A 8 -1.51 17.29 -0.92
CA SER A 8 -1.00 15.93 -0.95
C SER A 8 0.35 15.73 -0.25
N GLN A 9 0.53 16.29 0.95
CA GLN A 9 1.69 15.95 1.77
C GLN A 9 1.47 14.59 2.47
N VAL A 10 2.46 13.72 2.38
CA VAL A 10 2.51 12.49 3.15
C VAL A 10 2.65 12.86 4.63
N THR A 11 1.66 12.50 5.44
CA THR A 11 1.66 12.74 6.89
C THR A 11 2.59 11.77 7.61
N LYS A 12 3.15 12.17 8.76
CA LYS A 12 3.95 11.28 9.62
C LYS A 12 3.25 9.97 10.00
N GLU A 13 1.94 9.98 10.16
CA GLU A 13 1.14 8.79 10.49
C GLU A 13 1.20 7.75 9.36
N LYS A 14 0.98 8.18 8.12
CA LYS A 14 1.14 7.35 6.91
C LYS A 14 2.57 6.79 6.78
N GLU A 15 3.59 7.61 7.05
CA GLU A 15 4.99 7.16 7.06
C GLU A 15 5.24 6.06 8.10
N GLN A 16 4.68 6.23 9.31
CA GLN A 16 4.78 5.24 10.38
C GLN A 16 4.09 3.93 9.97
N LEU A 17 2.91 4.01 9.36
CA LEU A 17 2.17 2.83 8.90
C LEU A 17 2.98 2.00 7.90
N ILE A 18 3.56 2.65 6.89
CA ILE A 18 4.43 1.99 5.91
C ILE A 18 5.63 1.36 6.60
N THR A 19 6.26 2.08 7.52
CA THR A 19 7.41 1.58 8.28
C THR A 19 7.05 0.34 9.09
N ASP A 20 5.91 0.34 9.78
CA ASP A 20 5.44 -0.79 10.58
C ASP A 20 5.13 -2.02 9.73
N VAL A 21 4.52 -1.82 8.55
CA VAL A 21 4.27 -2.90 7.59
C VAL A 21 5.60 -3.50 7.12
N LEU A 22 6.55 -2.67 6.69
CA LEU A 22 7.86 -3.13 6.22
C LEU A 22 8.68 -3.84 7.31
N LEU A 23 8.57 -3.40 8.56
CA LEU A 23 9.16 -4.07 9.71
C LEU A 23 8.51 -5.43 9.96
N SER A 24 7.18 -5.50 9.92
CA SER A 24 6.48 -6.77 10.09
C SER A 24 6.80 -7.79 9.00
N MET A 25 6.89 -7.31 7.75
CA MET A 25 7.31 -8.10 6.59
C MET A 25 8.73 -8.66 6.78
N ARG A 26 9.64 -7.85 7.34
CA ARG A 26 11.01 -8.28 7.62
C ARG A 26 11.09 -9.44 8.62
N ILE A 27 10.18 -9.49 9.59
CA ILE A 27 10.10 -10.58 10.56
C ILE A 27 9.74 -11.89 9.86
N GLU A 28 8.84 -11.83 8.88
CA GLU A 28 8.35 -12.98 8.10
C GLU A 28 9.11 -13.19 6.78
N ALA A 29 10.32 -12.62 6.64
CA ALA A 29 11.01 -12.52 5.37
C ALA A 29 11.35 -13.87 4.71
N LYS A 30 11.55 -14.93 5.51
CA LYS A 30 11.86 -16.27 5.01
C LYS A 30 10.64 -16.85 4.29
N GLU A 31 9.48 -16.83 4.91
CA GLU A 31 8.24 -17.41 4.41
C GLU A 31 7.73 -16.62 3.20
N ILE A 32 7.86 -15.29 3.22
CA ILE A 32 7.61 -14.44 2.03
C ILE A 32 8.49 -14.85 0.85
N SER A 33 9.78 -15.11 1.10
CA SER A 33 10.71 -15.54 0.06
C SER A 33 10.41 -16.95 -0.44
N GLU A 34 10.04 -17.88 0.43
CA GLU A 34 9.69 -19.27 0.06
C GLU A 34 8.42 -19.32 -0.81
N ARG A 35 7.51 -18.36 -0.58
CA ARG A 35 6.22 -18.24 -1.28
C ARG A 35 6.25 -17.31 -2.50
N ASN A 36 7.41 -16.75 -2.84
CA ASN A 36 7.58 -15.80 -3.95
C ASN A 36 6.64 -14.58 -3.88
N LEU A 37 6.39 -14.07 -2.67
CA LEU A 37 5.53 -12.92 -2.46
C LEU A 37 6.33 -11.62 -2.58
N LEU A 38 5.71 -10.59 -3.17
CA LEU A 38 6.23 -9.24 -3.23
C LEU A 38 5.33 -8.30 -2.46
N LEU A 39 5.94 -7.44 -1.65
CA LEU A 39 5.27 -6.31 -1.01
C LEU A 39 5.51 -5.05 -1.84
N VAL A 40 4.42 -4.40 -2.25
CA VAL A 40 4.45 -3.14 -3.00
C VAL A 40 3.82 -2.05 -2.14
N PRO A 41 4.60 -1.32 -1.32
CA PRO A 41 4.06 -0.15 -0.64
C PRO A 41 3.72 0.93 -1.68
N ALA A 42 2.58 1.58 -1.49
CA ALA A 42 2.13 2.70 -2.33
C ALA A 42 1.43 3.76 -1.48
N ILE A 43 1.52 5.01 -1.92
CA ILE A 43 0.71 6.11 -1.39
C ILE A 43 -0.10 6.64 -2.55
N VAL A 44 -1.40 6.78 -2.34
CA VAL A 44 -2.32 7.33 -3.34
C VAL A 44 -2.98 8.59 -2.79
N ASP A 45 -3.13 9.57 -3.66
CA ASP A 45 -4.08 10.66 -3.46
C ASP A 45 -5.40 10.25 -4.10
N VAL A 46 -6.37 9.90 -3.25
CA VAL A 46 -7.68 9.38 -3.67
C VAL A 46 -8.43 10.41 -4.53
N SER A 47 -8.27 11.72 -4.24
CA SER A 47 -8.99 12.77 -4.97
C SER A 47 -8.46 12.94 -6.39
N SER A 48 -7.13 12.89 -6.56
CA SER A 48 -6.49 13.03 -7.87
C SER A 48 -6.27 11.70 -8.60
N LYS A 49 -6.53 10.56 -7.95
CA LYS A 49 -6.31 9.20 -8.46
C LYS A 49 -4.87 8.98 -8.95
N MET A 50 -3.91 9.57 -8.24
CA MET A 50 -2.50 9.52 -8.58
C MET A 50 -1.67 8.89 -7.46
N LEU A 51 -0.64 8.13 -7.84
CA LEU A 51 0.41 7.75 -6.91
C LEU A 51 1.20 8.98 -6.46
N LEU A 52 1.48 9.05 -5.17
CA LEU A 52 2.38 10.03 -4.57
C LEU A 52 3.78 9.42 -4.41
N GLU A 53 4.79 10.27 -4.57
CA GLU A 53 6.16 9.86 -4.26
C GLU A 53 6.35 9.68 -2.75
N PHE A 54 7.16 8.67 -2.38
CA PHE A 54 7.59 8.52 -1.00
C PHE A 54 8.51 9.67 -0.60
N PRO A 55 8.35 10.23 0.62
CA PRO A 55 9.28 11.21 1.13
C PRO A 55 10.67 10.57 1.30
N PRO A 56 11.77 11.35 1.19
CA PRO A 56 13.13 10.79 1.14
C PRO A 56 13.50 9.88 2.32
N ASN A 57 13.00 10.19 3.52
CA ASN A 57 13.23 9.39 4.73
C ASN A 57 12.66 7.96 4.63
N ILE A 58 11.56 7.77 3.91
CA ILE A 58 11.00 6.44 3.64
C ILE A 58 11.64 5.84 2.40
N ARG A 59 11.70 6.59 1.29
CA ARG A 59 12.25 6.13 0.01
C ARG A 59 13.66 5.57 0.15
N ASP A 60 14.51 6.25 0.90
CA ASP A 60 15.94 5.91 1.01
C ASP A 60 16.21 4.94 2.18
N ALA A 61 15.17 4.56 2.95
CA ALA A 61 15.28 3.69 4.11
C ALA A 61 15.79 2.30 3.74
N LYS A 62 16.56 1.69 4.65
CA LYS A 62 17.04 0.29 4.49
C LYS A 62 15.90 -0.70 4.33
N LEU A 63 14.74 -0.42 4.93
CA LEU A 63 13.55 -1.26 4.83
C LEU A 63 12.98 -1.34 3.41
N MET A 64 13.17 -0.31 2.59
CA MET A 64 12.75 -0.31 1.18
C MET A 64 13.68 -1.14 0.28
N ARG A 65 14.88 -1.50 0.76
CA ARG A 65 15.90 -2.26 -0.01
C ARG A 65 15.83 -3.77 0.23
N GLN A 66 14.79 -4.24 0.90
CA GLN A 66 14.57 -5.67 1.14
C GLN A 66 14.23 -6.37 -0.18
N LYS A 67 14.69 -7.62 -0.37
CA LYS A 67 14.55 -8.34 -1.66
C LYS A 67 13.11 -8.49 -2.14
N ALA A 68 12.18 -8.69 -1.20
CA ALA A 68 10.77 -8.89 -1.49
C ALA A 68 9.96 -7.57 -1.41
N VAL A 69 10.61 -6.41 -1.36
CA VAL A 69 9.95 -5.11 -1.50
C VAL A 69 10.19 -4.59 -2.91
N ALA A 70 9.10 -4.27 -3.60
CA ALA A 70 9.11 -3.65 -4.92
C ALA A 70 8.45 -2.28 -4.87
N LEU A 71 8.79 -1.40 -5.82
CA LEU A 71 8.16 -0.09 -5.95
C LEU A 71 7.20 -0.09 -7.14
N PRO A 72 6.03 0.57 -7.02
CA PRO A 72 5.18 0.77 -8.17
C PRO A 72 5.91 1.61 -9.22
N VAL A 73 5.68 1.29 -10.49
CA VAL A 73 6.33 1.99 -11.61
C VAL A 73 5.75 3.39 -11.73
N SER A 74 6.60 4.41 -11.64
CA SER A 74 6.21 5.82 -11.63
C SER A 74 6.26 6.50 -13.01
N SER A 75 6.49 5.75 -14.11
CA SER A 75 6.46 6.32 -15.45
C SER A 75 5.06 6.87 -15.79
N ASP A 76 5.02 7.95 -16.56
CA ASP A 76 3.78 8.56 -17.03
C ASP A 76 2.84 7.50 -17.65
N GLY A 77 1.60 7.47 -17.18
CA GLY A 77 0.57 6.47 -17.53
C GLY A 77 0.45 5.31 -16.54
N GLN A 78 1.55 4.73 -16.05
CA GLN A 78 1.48 3.64 -15.05
C GLN A 78 1.16 4.16 -13.65
N ALA A 79 1.67 5.35 -13.29
CA ALA A 79 1.31 6.02 -12.04
C ALA A 79 -0.19 6.31 -11.95
N ALA A 80 -0.82 6.70 -13.06
CA ALA A 80 -2.26 6.94 -13.14
C ALA A 80 -3.07 5.63 -13.07
N ALA A 81 -2.58 4.55 -13.69
CA ALA A 81 -3.24 3.25 -13.61
C ALA A 81 -3.26 2.71 -12.17
N TRP A 82 -2.11 2.72 -11.48
CA TRP A 82 -2.03 2.35 -10.06
C TRP A 82 -2.86 3.26 -9.17
N GLY A 83 -2.76 4.58 -9.38
CA GLY A 83 -3.55 5.55 -8.61
C GLY A 83 -5.05 5.37 -8.80
N SER A 84 -5.51 5.05 -10.01
CA SER A 84 -6.92 4.77 -10.30
C SER A 84 -7.42 3.49 -9.63
N LEU A 85 -6.64 2.40 -9.72
CA LEU A 85 -6.97 1.14 -9.06
C LEU A 85 -7.11 1.33 -7.54
N LEU A 86 -6.10 1.93 -6.91
CA LEU A 86 -6.10 2.11 -5.46
C LEU A 86 -7.18 3.10 -5.01
N ALA A 87 -7.43 4.17 -5.78
CA ALA A 87 -8.50 5.12 -5.44
C ALA A 87 -9.89 4.46 -5.50
N ALA A 88 -10.16 3.61 -6.49
CA ALA A 88 -11.41 2.87 -6.58
C ALA A 88 -11.64 1.98 -5.35
N GLU A 89 -10.60 1.33 -4.84
CA GLU A 89 -10.69 0.49 -3.64
C GLU A 89 -10.97 1.30 -2.36
N PHE A 90 -10.53 2.57 -2.29
CA PHE A 90 -10.92 3.48 -1.21
C PHE A 90 -12.37 3.97 -1.37
N GLU A 91 -12.82 4.24 -2.59
CA GLU A 91 -14.20 4.62 -2.89
C GLU A 91 -15.18 3.48 -2.52
N GLU A 92 -14.86 2.23 -2.87
CA GLU A 92 -15.65 1.05 -2.45
C GLU A 92 -15.70 0.89 -0.92
N ALA A 93 -14.63 1.24 -0.21
CA ALA A 93 -14.61 1.22 1.25
C ALA A 93 -15.53 2.30 1.86
N ASP A 94 -15.64 3.47 1.22
CA ASP A 94 -16.60 4.50 1.61
C ASP A 94 -18.05 4.02 1.43
N GLU A 95 -18.35 3.33 0.34
CA GLU A 95 -19.68 2.74 0.09
C GLU A 95 -20.08 1.67 1.13
N GLN A 96 -19.09 1.07 1.79
CA GLN A 96 -19.27 0.06 2.84
C GLN A 96 -19.25 0.65 4.27
N ASP A 97 -19.33 1.98 4.42
CA ASP A 97 -19.28 2.69 5.71
C ASP A 97 -18.00 2.46 6.53
N ILE A 98 -16.90 2.00 5.89
CA ILE A 98 -15.59 1.78 6.54
C ILE A 98 -14.50 2.71 6.03
N GLY A 99 -14.82 3.63 5.12
CA GLY A 99 -13.81 4.45 4.44
C GLY A 99 -13.01 5.37 5.37
N GLN A 100 -13.58 5.83 6.49
CA GLN A 100 -12.79 6.56 7.49
C GLN A 100 -11.70 5.68 8.12
N GLN A 101 -12.05 4.43 8.46
CA GLN A 101 -11.09 3.48 9.00
C GLN A 101 -9.97 3.18 7.99
N VAL A 102 -10.33 3.04 6.71
CA VAL A 102 -9.35 2.80 5.62
C VAL A 102 -8.48 4.04 5.37
N ARG A 103 -9.01 5.26 5.51
CA ARG A 103 -8.20 6.49 5.42
C ARG A 103 -7.17 6.60 6.54
N ASP A 104 -7.54 6.18 7.75
CA ASP A 104 -6.67 6.29 8.94
C ASP A 104 -5.65 5.14 9.00
N MET A 105 -6.06 3.93 8.62
CA MET A 105 -5.25 2.72 8.76
C MET A 105 -4.65 2.23 7.43
N GLY A 106 -5.07 2.76 6.29
CA GLY A 106 -4.68 2.25 4.98
C GLY A 106 -5.36 0.94 4.61
N LEU A 107 -5.11 0.51 3.37
CA LEU A 107 -5.64 -0.71 2.78
C LEU A 107 -4.50 -1.68 2.46
N ALA A 108 -4.73 -2.97 2.72
CA ALA A 108 -3.89 -4.07 2.29
C ALA A 108 -4.67 -4.89 1.25
N LEU A 109 -4.06 -5.04 0.07
CA LEU A 109 -4.58 -5.87 -1.01
C LEU A 109 -3.64 -7.07 -1.20
N VAL A 110 -4.22 -8.25 -1.34
CA VAL A 110 -3.49 -9.44 -1.82
C VAL A 110 -3.98 -9.73 -3.23
N VAL A 111 -3.04 -9.80 -4.16
CA VAL A 111 -3.31 -9.91 -5.59
C VAL A 111 -2.54 -11.10 -6.14
N ARG A 112 -3.20 -11.96 -6.92
CA ARG A 112 -2.56 -13.06 -7.63
C ARG A 112 -1.76 -12.53 -8.83
N SER A 113 -0.90 -13.38 -9.38
CA SER A 113 -0.08 -13.04 -10.55
C SER A 113 -0.89 -12.72 -11.82
N ASP A 114 -2.15 -13.17 -11.89
CA ASP A 114 -3.10 -12.84 -12.96
C ASP A 114 -3.80 -11.49 -12.79
N GLY A 115 -3.53 -10.78 -11.68
CA GLY A 115 -4.14 -9.49 -11.35
C GLY A 115 -5.45 -9.58 -10.58
N SER A 116 -5.96 -10.78 -10.28
CA SER A 116 -7.16 -10.94 -9.47
C SER A 116 -6.90 -10.62 -8.00
N ILE A 117 -7.77 -9.83 -7.38
CA ILE A 117 -7.72 -9.53 -5.95
C ILE A 117 -8.33 -10.71 -5.19
N VAL A 118 -7.53 -11.33 -4.31
CA VAL A 118 -7.98 -12.44 -3.46
C VAL A 118 -8.40 -11.97 -2.06
N ARG A 119 -7.84 -10.85 -1.59
CA ARG A 119 -8.19 -10.29 -0.28
C ARG A 119 -8.07 -8.77 -0.25
N ARG A 120 -9.00 -8.18 0.49
CA ARG A 120 -8.98 -6.79 0.96
C ARG A 120 -8.92 -6.80 2.49
N GLY A 121 -8.07 -5.96 3.07
CA GLY A 121 -7.94 -5.81 4.51
C GLY A 121 -7.61 -4.38 4.90
N VAL A 122 -7.99 -3.99 6.12
CA VAL A 122 -7.71 -2.66 6.66
C VAL A 122 -6.48 -2.72 7.56
N GLY A 123 -5.55 -1.78 7.39
CA GLY A 123 -4.34 -1.74 8.20
C GLY A 123 -3.25 -2.72 7.79
N ARG A 124 -2.46 -3.11 8.78
CA ARG A 124 -1.31 -4.01 8.59
C ARG A 124 -1.78 -5.42 8.19
N PRO A 125 -1.15 -6.07 7.19
CA PRO A 125 -1.45 -7.44 6.81
C PRO A 125 -1.28 -8.43 7.97
N GLN A 126 -2.19 -9.40 8.08
CA GLN A 126 -2.04 -10.56 8.95
C GLN A 126 -1.35 -11.68 8.16
N TRP A 127 -0.02 -11.77 8.26
CA TRP A 127 0.80 -12.60 7.37
C TRP A 127 0.41 -14.07 7.32
N LYS A 128 0.06 -14.69 8.45
CA LYS A 128 -0.41 -16.08 8.48
C LYS A 128 -1.62 -16.30 7.57
N VAL A 129 -2.59 -15.39 7.63
CA VAL A 129 -3.79 -15.44 6.78
C VAL A 129 -3.43 -15.23 5.32
N VAL A 130 -2.52 -14.30 5.02
CA VAL A 130 -2.02 -14.07 3.65
C VAL A 130 -1.36 -15.34 3.10
N PHE A 131 -0.56 -16.03 3.92
CA PHE A 131 0.15 -17.23 3.51
C PHE A 131 -0.79 -18.40 3.24
N ASP A 132 -1.82 -18.58 4.07
CA ASP A 132 -2.83 -19.63 3.90
C ASP A 132 -3.59 -19.47 2.57
N GLU A 133 -3.80 -18.24 2.10
CA GLU A 133 -4.52 -17.95 0.85
C GLU A 133 -3.68 -18.08 -0.42
N THR A 134 -2.35 -18.10 -0.26
CA THR A 134 -1.41 -18.22 -1.37
C THR A 134 -0.96 -19.67 -1.62
N ASP A 135 -1.43 -20.62 -0.81
CA ASP A 135 -1.16 -22.06 -0.96
C ASP A 135 -2.11 -22.77 -1.95
N ASP A 136 -3.14 -22.08 -2.45
CA ASP A 136 -4.11 -22.56 -3.47
C ASP A 136 -3.87 -21.92 -4.86
#